data_AF-A0A3D0NZ06-F1
#
_entry.id   AF-A0A3D0NZ06-F1
#
_cell.length_a   1.000
_cell.length_b   1.000
_cell.length_c   1.000
_cell.angle_alpha   90.00
_cell.angle_beta   90.00
_cell.angle_gamma   90.00
#
_symmetry.space_group_name_H-M   'P 1'
#
loop_
_entity.id
_entity.type
_entity.pdbx_description
1 polymer ?
#
loop_
_entity_poly.entity_id
_entity_poly.type
_entity_poly.pdbx_seq_one_letter_code
_entity_poly.pdbx_strand_id
1 'polypeptide(L)'
;MYVTLGDKIRQLRKRAQMTQAELAVRLGISASAVGMYEQDRREPDSKILNKLCEVFSVSGDYFIGASEKPLSGEAVDVSEVFDEFTSRLAMQEGLMFDGVPLSNEDRRKIIDALQVVAAIARQQHKNETNHKK
;
A
#
# COMPACT_ATOMS: atom_id res chain seq x y z
N MET A 1 -4.09 -4.50 -17.59
CA MET A 1 -3.27 -5.68 -17.26
C MET A 1 -3.08 -5.69 -15.77
N TYR A 2 -3.34 -6.82 -15.11
CA TYR A 2 -3.19 -6.96 -13.65
C TYR A 2 -1.70 -7.06 -13.30
N VAL A 3 -1.23 -6.37 -12.24
CA VAL A 3 0.17 -6.43 -11.81
C VAL A 3 0.37 -7.70 -10.98
N THR A 4 1.23 -8.61 -11.45
CA THR A 4 1.51 -9.87 -10.75
C THR A 4 2.52 -9.70 -9.62
N LEU A 5 2.68 -10.74 -8.80
CA LEU A 5 3.73 -10.80 -7.78
C LEU A 5 5.12 -10.68 -8.40
N GLY A 6 5.37 -11.41 -9.50
CA GLY A 6 6.63 -11.35 -10.23
C GLY A 6 6.93 -9.96 -10.78
N ASP A 7 5.92 -9.25 -11.26
CA ASP A 7 6.07 -7.86 -11.71
C ASP A 7 6.45 -6.92 -10.56
N LYS A 8 5.85 -7.07 -9.38
CA LYS A 8 6.22 -6.27 -8.18
C LYS A 8 7.66 -6.52 -7.76
N ILE A 9 8.10 -7.78 -7.70
CA ILE A 9 9.49 -8.14 -7.37
C ILE A 9 10.45 -7.52 -8.39
N ARG A 10 10.15 -7.64 -9.68
CA ARG A 10 10.96 -7.07 -10.76
C ARG A 10 11.05 -5.55 -10.65
N GLN A 11 9.94 -4.87 -10.37
CA GLN A 11 9.89 -3.42 -10.22
C GLN A 11 10.74 -2.94 -9.05
N LEU A 12 10.58 -3.55 -7.86
CA LEU A 12 11.37 -3.21 -6.67
C LEU A 12 12.86 -3.43 -6.91
N ARG A 13 13.23 -4.57 -7.52
CA ARG A 13 14.63 -4.86 -7.87
C ARG A 13 15.22 -3.79 -8.80
N LYS A 14 14.47 -3.41 -9.85
CA LYS A 14 14.91 -2.39 -10.81
C LYS A 14 15.02 -1.00 -10.16
N ARG A 15 14.08 -0.63 -9.28
CA ARG A 15 14.14 0.63 -8.51
C ARG A 15 15.37 0.68 -7.61
N ALA A 16 15.72 -0.46 -7.02
CA ALA A 16 16.94 -0.62 -6.22
C ALA A 16 18.23 -0.78 -7.07
N GLN A 17 18.13 -0.67 -8.40
CA GLN A 17 19.24 -0.82 -9.36
C GLN A 17 20.02 -2.14 -9.23
N MET A 18 19.35 -3.22 -8.81
CA MET A 18 19.97 -4.53 -8.65
C MET A 18 19.77 -5.41 -9.90
N THR A 19 20.75 -6.23 -10.20
CA THR A 19 20.64 -7.40 -11.06
C THR A 19 19.92 -8.55 -10.34
N GLN A 20 19.41 -9.53 -11.09
CA GLN A 20 18.80 -10.72 -10.47
C GLN A 20 19.80 -11.50 -9.61
N ALA A 21 21.09 -11.49 -9.98
CA ALA A 21 22.16 -12.11 -9.21
C ALA A 21 22.38 -11.41 -7.87
N GLU A 22 22.42 -10.08 -7.84
CA GLU A 22 22.59 -9.31 -6.59
C GLU A 22 21.40 -9.49 -5.63
N LEU A 23 20.17 -9.50 -6.16
CA LEU A 23 19.01 -9.81 -5.35
C LEU A 23 19.08 -11.24 -4.79
N ALA A 24 19.50 -12.20 -5.62
CA ALA A 24 19.63 -13.59 -5.19
C ALA A 24 20.65 -13.76 -4.04
N VAL A 25 21.78 -13.02 -4.08
CA VAL A 25 22.75 -12.99 -2.99
C VAL A 25 22.11 -12.49 -1.69
N ARG A 26 21.32 -11.42 -1.75
CA ARG A 26 20.62 -10.89 -0.55
C ARG A 26 19.57 -11.86 0.00
N LEU A 27 18.88 -12.59 -0.88
CA LEU A 27 17.87 -13.57 -0.48
C LEU A 27 18.47 -14.92 -0.06
N GLY A 28 19.74 -15.18 -0.38
CA GLY A 28 20.41 -16.46 -0.13
C GLY A 28 19.87 -17.59 -1.01
N ILE A 29 19.57 -17.30 -2.28
CA ILE A 29 19.03 -18.24 -3.28
C ILE A 29 19.80 -18.12 -4.61
N SER A 30 19.42 -18.91 -5.62
CA SER A 30 20.02 -18.81 -6.96
C SER A 30 19.41 -17.66 -7.80
N ALA A 31 20.21 -17.07 -8.69
CA ALA A 31 19.72 -16.05 -9.64
C ALA A 31 18.57 -16.57 -10.53
N SER A 32 18.62 -17.86 -10.89
CA SER A 32 17.54 -18.52 -11.64
C SER A 32 16.23 -18.55 -10.85
N ALA A 33 16.27 -18.75 -9.53
CA ALA A 33 15.07 -18.70 -8.70
C ALA A 33 14.42 -17.31 -8.71
N VAL A 34 15.22 -16.24 -8.60
CA VAL A 34 14.73 -14.85 -8.77
C VAL A 34 14.10 -14.66 -10.15
N GLY A 35 14.74 -15.15 -11.22
CA GLY A 35 14.19 -15.10 -12.56
C GLY A 35 12.84 -15.82 -12.70
N MET A 36 12.70 -17.00 -12.07
CA MET A 36 11.42 -17.73 -12.04
C MET A 36 10.33 -16.98 -11.28
N TYR A 37 10.67 -16.32 -10.18
CA TYR A 37 9.72 -15.47 -9.44
C TYR A 37 9.24 -14.29 -10.29
N GLU A 38 10.17 -13.57 -10.94
CA GLU A 38 9.83 -12.41 -11.77
C GLU A 38 9.02 -12.77 -13.03
N GLN A 39 9.05 -14.04 -13.44
CA GLN A 39 8.28 -14.55 -14.59
C GLN A 39 6.99 -15.26 -14.14
N ASP A 40 6.65 -15.22 -12.86
CA ASP A 40 5.50 -15.91 -12.26
C ASP A 40 5.51 -17.44 -12.54
N ARG A 41 6.69 -18.01 -12.80
CA ARG A 41 6.88 -19.46 -13.00
C ARG A 41 7.00 -20.21 -11.69
N ARG A 42 7.26 -19.50 -10.60
CA ARG A 42 7.38 -20.02 -9.24
C ARG A 42 6.95 -18.92 -8.28
N GLU A 43 6.39 -19.30 -7.14
CA GLU A 43 6.13 -18.37 -6.05
C GLU A 43 7.21 -18.47 -4.96
N PRO A 44 7.62 -17.35 -4.35
CA PRO A 44 8.44 -17.36 -3.16
C PRO A 44 7.67 -17.94 -1.97
N ASP A 45 8.34 -18.76 -1.15
CA ASP A 45 7.75 -19.19 0.12
C ASP A 45 7.72 -18.03 1.14
N SER A 46 7.09 -18.26 2.29
CA SER A 46 6.97 -17.25 3.35
C SER A 46 8.32 -16.73 3.85
N LYS A 47 9.37 -17.57 3.86
CA LYS A 47 10.71 -17.19 4.29
C LYS A 47 11.36 -16.25 3.28
N ILE A 48 11.25 -16.55 1.99
CA ILE A 48 11.74 -15.67 0.92
C ILE A 48 10.92 -14.39 0.85
N LEU A 49 9.61 -14.47 1.05
CA LEU A 49 8.73 -13.30 1.07
C LEU A 49 9.11 -12.33 2.21
N ASN A 50 9.37 -12.84 3.41
CA ASN A 50 9.85 -12.01 4.53
C ASN A 50 11.19 -11.35 4.21
N LYS A 51 12.13 -12.07 3.58
CA LYS A 51 13.40 -11.47 3.15
C LYS A 51 13.20 -10.41 2.07
N LEU A 52 12.26 -10.60 1.14
CA LEU A 52 11.93 -9.59 0.13
C LEU A 52 11.39 -8.32 0.81
N CYS A 53 10.53 -8.48 1.80
CA CYS A 53 10.04 -7.38 2.63
C CYS A 53 11.18 -6.63 3.32
N GLU A 54 12.13 -7.33 3.93
CA GLU A 54 13.31 -6.74 4.57
C GLU A 54 14.23 -6.03 3.55
N VAL A 55 14.53 -6.66 2.41
CA VAL A 55 15.46 -6.11 1.40
C VAL A 55 14.92 -4.83 0.77
N PHE A 56 13.61 -4.74 0.59
CA PHE A 56 12.96 -3.60 -0.07
C PHE A 56 12.23 -2.66 0.88
N SER A 57 12.25 -2.94 2.19
CA SER A 57 11.52 -2.18 3.22
C SER A 57 10.02 -2.03 2.90
N VAL A 58 9.37 -3.12 2.47
CA VAL A 58 7.93 -3.17 2.15
C VAL A 58 7.19 -4.17 3.02
N SER A 59 5.89 -3.97 3.23
CA SER A 59 5.03 -4.94 3.94
C SER A 59 4.73 -6.17 3.06
N GLY A 60 4.37 -7.30 3.69
CA GLY A 60 3.87 -8.47 2.96
C GLY A 60 2.61 -8.16 2.15
N ASP A 61 1.78 -7.26 2.66
CA ASP A 61 0.54 -6.77 2.01
C ASP A 61 0.78 -6.15 0.63
N TYR A 62 1.95 -5.51 0.42
CA TYR A 62 2.37 -5.00 -0.87
C TYR A 62 2.41 -6.12 -1.92
N PHE A 63 2.92 -7.29 -1.56
CA PHE A 63 3.03 -8.45 -2.45
C PHE A 63 1.69 -9.15 -2.65
N ILE A 64 0.90 -9.31 -1.59
CA ILE A 64 -0.38 -10.03 -1.58
C ILE A 64 -1.52 -9.23 -2.27
N GLY A 65 -1.33 -7.92 -2.50
CA GLY A 65 -2.29 -7.09 -3.23
C GLY A 65 -3.27 -6.34 -2.34
N ALA A 66 -2.96 -6.18 -1.05
CA ALA A 66 -3.76 -5.38 -0.13
C ALA A 66 -3.38 -3.88 -0.12
N SER A 67 -2.24 -3.50 -0.72
CA SER A 67 -1.85 -2.08 -0.85
C SER A 67 -1.00 -1.79 -2.10
N GLU A 68 -1.43 -0.85 -2.94
CA GLU A 68 -0.64 -0.34 -4.07
C GLU A 68 0.47 0.65 -3.67
N LYS A 69 0.51 1.08 -2.40
CA LYS A 69 1.48 2.08 -1.94
C LYS A 69 2.82 1.44 -1.56
N PRO A 70 3.94 1.85 -2.17
CA PRO A 70 5.25 1.61 -1.58
C PRO A 70 5.33 2.40 -0.26
N LEU A 71 5.84 1.77 0.78
CA LEU A 71 6.36 2.47 1.95
C LEU A 71 7.68 3.16 1.53
N SER A 72 7.63 4.21 0.70
CA SER A 72 8.71 5.18 0.76
C SER A 72 8.66 5.76 2.17
N GLY A 73 9.79 5.86 2.86
CA GLY A 73 9.89 6.53 4.16
C GLY A 73 9.60 8.04 4.09
N GLU A 74 8.88 8.49 3.07
CA GLU A 74 8.31 9.81 2.97
C GLU A 74 7.05 9.82 3.84
N ALA A 75 6.88 10.88 4.61
CA ALA A 75 5.64 11.09 5.33
C ALA A 75 4.49 11.15 4.31
N VAL A 76 3.68 10.09 4.25
CA VAL A 76 2.44 10.11 3.49
C VAL A 76 1.50 11.06 4.21
N ASP A 77 1.06 12.11 3.53
CA ASP A 77 0.10 13.03 4.10
C ASP A 77 -1.16 12.24 4.45
N VAL A 78 -1.58 12.31 5.71
CA VAL A 78 -2.80 11.65 6.20
C VAL A 78 -4.01 12.07 5.35
N SER A 79 -4.00 13.28 4.78
CA SER A 79 -4.99 13.76 3.82
C SER A 79 -5.11 12.87 2.60
N GLU A 80 -3.99 12.43 2.01
CA GLU A 80 -4.00 11.57 0.82
C GLU A 80 -4.59 10.20 1.13
N VAL A 81 -4.34 9.67 2.34
CA VAL A 81 -4.94 8.42 2.81
C VAL A 81 -6.45 8.58 3.02
N PHE A 82 -6.88 9.69 3.62
CA PHE A 82 -8.29 10.00 3.84
C PHE A 82 -9.06 10.18 2.51
N ASP A 83 -8.48 10.87 1.55
CA ASP A 83 -9.12 11.13 0.25
C ASP A 83 -9.27 9.83 -0.55
N GLU A 84 -8.27 8.95 -0.52
CA GLU A 84 -8.36 7.62 -1.11
C GLU A 84 -9.45 6.76 -0.44
N PHE A 85 -9.48 6.75 0.88
CA PHE A 85 -10.45 5.98 1.66
C PHE A 85 -11.90 6.43 1.41
N THR A 86 -12.15 7.75 1.44
CA THR A 86 -13.48 8.30 1.17
C THR A 86 -13.92 8.08 -0.27
N SER A 87 -13.00 8.15 -1.24
CA SER A 87 -13.29 7.82 -2.64
C SER A 87 -13.71 6.36 -2.81
N ARG A 88 -13.02 5.43 -2.14
CA ARG A 88 -13.40 4.00 -2.15
C ARG A 88 -14.76 3.78 -1.52
N LEU A 89 -15.03 4.39 -0.36
CA LEU A 89 -16.35 4.31 0.27
C LEU A 89 -17.45 4.84 -0.65
N ALA A 90 -17.20 5.92 -1.39
CA ALA A 90 -18.19 6.50 -2.30
C ALA A 90 -18.52 5.59 -3.49
N MET A 91 -17.53 4.88 -4.03
CA MET A 91 -17.67 4.05 -5.24
C MET A 91 -18.11 2.62 -4.95
N GLN A 92 -17.89 2.11 -3.73
CA GLN A 92 -18.19 0.72 -3.41
C GLN A 92 -19.70 0.48 -3.25
N GLU A 93 -20.22 -0.46 -4.03
CA GLU A 93 -21.59 -0.96 -3.92
C GLU A 93 -21.67 -2.14 -2.94
N GLY A 94 -22.88 -2.43 -2.44
CA GLY A 94 -23.12 -3.59 -1.56
C GLY A 94 -22.53 -3.46 -0.15
N LEU A 95 -22.21 -2.25 0.30
CA LEU A 95 -21.80 -1.99 1.68
C LEU A 95 -22.95 -2.28 2.65
N MET A 96 -22.61 -2.89 3.80
CA MET A 96 -23.56 -3.14 4.89
C MET A 96 -23.03 -2.53 6.18
N PHE A 97 -23.93 -2.08 7.04
CA PHE A 97 -23.66 -1.62 8.40
C PHE A 97 -24.65 -2.30 9.33
N ASP A 98 -24.14 -3.00 10.36
CA ASP A 98 -24.93 -3.86 11.26
C ASP A 98 -25.84 -4.87 10.51
N GLY A 99 -25.34 -5.39 9.39
CA GLY A 99 -26.06 -6.34 8.54
C GLY A 99 -27.15 -5.72 7.66
N VAL A 100 -27.33 -4.39 7.70
CA VAL A 100 -28.29 -3.66 6.86
C VAL A 100 -27.54 -3.02 5.68
N PRO A 101 -28.02 -3.19 4.44
CA PRO A 101 -27.45 -2.48 3.28
C PRO A 101 -27.45 -0.97 3.51
N LEU A 102 -26.29 -0.37 3.29
CA LEU A 102 -26.12 1.05 3.49
C LEU A 102 -26.74 1.81 2.30
N SER A 103 -27.64 2.75 2.58
CA SER A 103 -28.22 3.59 1.53
C SER A 103 -27.17 4.58 0.98
N ASN A 104 -27.38 5.07 -0.24
CA ASN A 104 -26.51 6.11 -0.82
C ASN A 104 -26.46 7.37 0.05
N GLU A 105 -27.56 7.71 0.72
CA GLU A 105 -27.68 8.86 1.60
C GLU A 105 -26.88 8.65 2.90
N ASP A 106 -27.03 7.50 3.55
CA ASP A 106 -26.29 7.21 4.79
C ASP A 106 -24.79 7.07 4.54
N ARG A 107 -24.42 6.50 3.39
CA ARG A 107 -23.04 6.48 2.92
C ARG A 107 -22.47 7.89 2.74
N ARG A 108 -23.26 8.81 2.17
CA ARG A 108 -22.87 10.23 2.06
C ARG A 108 -22.66 10.86 3.44
N LYS A 109 -23.59 10.65 4.39
CA LYS A 109 -23.46 11.18 5.76
C LYS A 109 -22.17 10.73 6.44
N ILE A 110 -21.80 9.46 6.27
CA ILE A 110 -20.55 8.90 6.80
C ILE A 110 -19.33 9.59 6.16
N ILE A 111 -19.33 9.76 4.84
CA ILE A 111 -18.25 10.45 4.12
C ILE A 111 -18.13 11.91 4.62
N ASP A 112 -19.24 12.62 4.74
CA ASP A 112 -19.26 14.02 5.18
C ASP A 112 -18.74 14.16 6.62
N ALA A 113 -19.12 13.25 7.53
CA ALA A 113 -18.62 13.22 8.90
C ALA A 113 -17.09 13.02 8.94
N LEU A 114 -16.57 12.08 8.13
CA LEU A 114 -15.13 11.85 8.02
C LEU A 114 -14.38 13.08 7.48
N GLN A 115 -14.97 13.78 6.50
CA GLN A 115 -14.39 15.01 5.96
C GLN A 115 -14.32 16.15 6.99
N VAL A 116 -15.36 16.30 7.82
CA VAL A 116 -15.35 17.29 8.91
C VAL A 116 -14.25 16.98 9.92
N VAL A 117 -14.13 15.71 10.35
CA VAL A 117 -13.08 15.30 11.30
C VAL A 117 -11.68 15.56 10.72
N ALA A 118 -11.46 15.23 9.46
CA ALA A 118 -10.20 15.51 8.77
C ALA A 118 -9.91 17.02 8.69
N ALA A 119 -10.92 17.85 8.44
CA ALA A 119 -10.78 19.31 8.42
C ALA A 119 -10.39 19.88 9.80
N ILE A 120 -10.96 19.35 10.88
CA ILE A 120 -10.62 19.75 12.26
C ILE A 120 -9.16 19.41 12.57
N ALA A 121 -8.72 18.19 12.25
CA ALA A 121 -7.33 17.76 12.46
C ALA A 121 -6.33 18.68 11.71
N ARG A 122 -6.66 19.09 10.48
CA ARG A 122 -5.83 20.00 9.67
C ARG A 122 -5.74 21.42 10.27
N GLN A 123 -6.80 21.92 10.90
CA GLN A 123 -6.80 23.24 11.54
C GLN A 123 -5.97 23.27 12.83
N GLN A 124 -5.99 22.20 13.63
CA GLN A 124 -5.20 22.10 14.86
C GLN A 124 -3.70 22.16 14.56
N HIS A 125 -3.23 21.44 13.54
CA HIS A 125 -1.83 21.49 13.13
C HIS A 125 -1.37 22.86 12.61
N LYS A 126 -2.22 23.60 11.88
CA LYS A 126 -1.93 24.99 11.44
C LYS A 126 -1.82 25.97 12.62
N ASN A 127 -2.59 25.76 13.68
CA ASN A 127 -2.55 26.61 14.87
C ASN A 127 -1.30 26.33 15.73
N GLU A 128 -0.84 25.07 15.81
CA GLU A 128 0.39 24.69 16.52
C GLU A 128 1.67 25.19 15.84
N THR A 129 1.69 25.29 14.51
CA THR A 129 2.86 25.81 13.77
C THR A 129 3.00 27.33 13.86
N ASN A 130 1.89 28.06 14.03
CA ASN A 130 1.90 29.53 14.16
C ASN A 130 2.33 30.02 15.56
N HIS A 131 2.33 29.17 16.58
CA HIS A 131 2.74 29.52 17.95
C HIS A 131 4.24 29.29 18.23
N LYS A 132 4.99 28.75 17.25
CA LYS A 132 6.45 28.53 17.34
C LYS A 132 7.27 29.55 16.54
N LYS A 133 6.66 30.65 16.08
CA LYS A 133 7.34 31.78 15.42
C LYS A 133 7.34 33.01 16.31
#